data_AF-A0A1D2WY68-F1
#
_entry.id   AF-A0A1D2WY68-F1
#
_cell.length_a   1.000
_cell.length_b   1.000
_cell.length_c   1.000
_cell.angle_alpha   90.00
_cell.angle_beta   90.00
_cell.angle_gamma   90.00
#
_symmetry.space_group_name_H-M   'P 1'
#
loop_
_entity.id
_entity.type
_entity.pdbx_description
1 polymer ?
#
loop_
_entity_poly.entity_id
_entity_poly.type
_entity_poly.pdbx_seq_one_letter_code
_entity_poly.pdbx_strand_id
1 'polypeptide(L)'
;MEQPADVTEQSIESEYEIGYEILQVPWWVVLLEGIIAILVGLFLLYRPAATTVFLVQILGIFWLAEGILSVIGALIFSGNRVWKLLSGILSIIAGVVILTYPIYSPFIVLTLFIIFIGVWAIINGVVKIVLALKGGGWGIGIIGVLTMILGLLLLTNSLVGVLFLPWIFGFFLILGGIGSLIWGLKMRT
;
A
#
# COMPACT_ATOMS: atom_id res chain seq x y z
N MET A 1 -11.47 -21.31 59.42
CA MET A 1 -11.05 -21.93 58.15
C MET A 1 -11.07 -20.83 57.12
N GLU A 2 -9.98 -20.06 57.05
CA GLU A 2 -9.86 -18.94 56.11
C GLU A 2 -9.53 -19.50 54.72
N GLN A 3 -10.30 -19.07 53.73
CA GLN A 3 -10.29 -19.56 52.36
C GLN A 3 -9.16 -18.86 51.58
N PRO A 4 -8.20 -19.60 50.97
CA PRO A 4 -7.04 -19.01 50.27
C PRO A 4 -7.36 -18.63 48.82
N ALA A 5 -8.46 -17.90 48.58
CA ALA A 5 -8.94 -17.59 47.22
C ALA A 5 -8.41 -16.26 46.64
N ASP A 6 -7.87 -15.36 47.46
CA ASP A 6 -7.55 -13.97 47.02
C ASP A 6 -6.17 -13.83 46.35
N VAL A 7 -5.20 -14.70 46.69
CA VAL A 7 -3.82 -14.57 46.19
C VAL A 7 -3.67 -14.98 44.72
N THR A 8 -4.57 -15.83 44.22
CA THR A 8 -4.51 -16.38 42.86
C THR A 8 -5.17 -15.47 41.84
N GLU A 9 -6.22 -14.73 42.18
CA GLU A 9 -6.82 -13.77 41.24
C GLU A 9 -5.95 -12.51 41.09
N GLN A 10 -5.30 -12.03 42.15
CA GLN A 10 -4.35 -10.92 42.08
C GLN A 10 -3.10 -11.25 41.26
N SER A 11 -2.57 -12.48 41.35
CA SER A 11 -1.41 -12.88 40.54
C SER A 11 -1.76 -13.03 39.07
N ILE A 12 -2.97 -13.53 38.77
CA ILE A 12 -3.53 -13.63 37.42
C ILE A 12 -3.68 -12.21 36.83
N GLU A 13 -4.29 -11.25 37.53
CA GLU A 13 -4.45 -9.88 37.02
C GLU A 13 -3.12 -9.15 36.75
N SER A 14 -2.07 -9.38 37.55
CA SER A 14 -0.75 -8.76 37.34
C SER A 14 0.03 -9.31 36.14
N GLU A 15 -0.24 -10.55 35.72
CA GLU A 15 0.47 -11.21 34.60
C GLU A 15 -0.14 -10.83 33.23
N TYR A 16 -1.37 -10.28 33.19
CA TYR A 16 -2.07 -9.89 31.95
C TYR A 16 -1.97 -8.41 31.58
N GLU A 17 -1.23 -7.58 32.32
CA GLU A 17 -0.75 -6.30 31.79
C GLU A 17 0.43 -6.52 30.82
N ILE A 18 0.18 -7.21 29.71
CA ILE A 18 1.06 -7.10 28.55
C ILE A 18 0.86 -5.67 28.03
N GLY A 19 1.63 -4.74 28.60
CA GLY A 19 1.74 -3.38 28.11
C GLY A 19 2.17 -3.45 26.66
N TYR A 20 1.23 -3.23 25.75
CA TYR A 20 1.55 -2.95 24.35
C TYR A 20 2.38 -1.67 24.36
N GLU A 21 3.70 -1.79 24.41
CA GLU A 21 4.60 -0.69 24.10
C GLU A 21 4.28 -0.27 22.67
N ILE A 22 3.42 0.73 22.55
CA ILE A 22 3.14 1.41 21.29
C ILE A 22 4.49 1.95 20.84
N LEU A 23 5.11 1.26 19.87
CA LEU A 23 6.35 1.68 19.22
C LEU A 23 6.13 3.11 18.70
N GLN A 24 6.55 4.09 19.49
CA GLN A 24 6.41 5.50 19.13
C GLN A 24 7.38 5.75 17.99
N VAL A 25 6.83 5.97 16.79
CA VAL A 25 7.64 6.30 15.62
C VAL A 25 8.35 7.63 15.92
N PRO A 26 9.70 7.67 15.88
CA PRO A 26 10.40 8.89 16.24
C PRO A 26 10.18 9.96 15.17
N TRP A 27 10.01 11.22 15.60
CA TRP A 27 9.67 12.37 14.74
C TRP A 27 10.58 12.53 13.52
N TRP A 28 11.87 12.19 13.64
CA TRP A 28 12.84 12.31 12.56
C TRP A 28 12.59 11.31 11.41
N VAL A 29 11.98 10.15 11.70
CA VAL A 29 11.59 9.18 10.65
C VAL A 29 10.49 9.77 9.79
N VAL A 30 9.48 10.38 10.43
CA VAL A 30 8.35 11.05 9.75
C VAL A 30 8.84 12.20 8.86
N LEU A 31 9.82 12.98 9.35
CA LEU A 31 10.45 14.02 8.53
C LEU A 31 11.22 13.45 7.34
N LEU A 32 12.04 12.42 7.56
CA LEU A 32 12.82 11.79 6.50
C LEU A 32 11.90 11.23 5.41
N GLU A 33 10.82 10.56 5.81
CA GLU A 33 9.77 10.08 4.91
C GLU A 33 9.20 11.23 4.07
N GLY A 34 8.86 12.35 4.71
CA GLY A 34 8.31 13.53 4.03
C GLY A 34 9.26 14.12 2.99
N ILE A 35 10.54 14.26 3.33
CA ILE A 35 11.58 14.75 2.40
C ILE A 35 11.71 13.79 1.21
N ILE A 36 11.81 12.48 1.47
CA ILE A 36 11.94 11.47 0.41
C ILE A 36 10.71 11.50 -0.50
N ALA A 37 9.50 11.55 0.07
CA ALA A 37 8.25 11.61 -0.69
C ALA A 37 8.19 12.83 -1.61
N ILE A 38 8.57 14.02 -1.12
CA ILE A 38 8.61 15.24 -1.95
C ILE A 38 9.62 15.11 -3.08
N LEU A 39 10.83 14.62 -2.80
CA LEU A 39 11.87 14.45 -3.82
C LEU A 39 11.43 13.47 -4.91
N VAL A 40 10.94 12.29 -4.52
CA VAL A 40 10.43 11.28 -5.46
C VAL A 40 9.25 11.85 -6.24
N GLY A 41 8.34 12.57 -5.58
CA GLY A 41 7.20 13.18 -6.24
C GLY A 41 7.60 14.23 -7.28
N LEU A 42 8.59 15.06 -6.97
CA LEU A 42 9.15 16.03 -7.92
C LEU A 42 9.81 15.35 -9.12
N PHE A 43 10.56 14.28 -8.88
CA PHE A 43 11.16 13.47 -9.94
C PHE A 43 10.12 12.78 -10.83
N LEU A 44 8.98 12.35 -10.27
CA LEU A 44 7.87 11.79 -11.05
C LEU A 44 7.21 12.85 -11.94
N LEU A 45 7.09 14.10 -11.48
CA LEU A 45 6.53 15.18 -12.30
C LEU A 45 7.48 15.63 -13.41
N TYR A 46 8.79 15.68 -13.14
CA TYR A 46 9.79 16.19 -14.08
C TYR A 46 10.32 15.14 -15.07
N ARG A 47 10.55 13.91 -14.60
CA ARG A 47 11.08 12.78 -15.39
C ARG A 47 10.26 11.51 -15.13
N PRO A 48 8.95 11.50 -15.44
CA PRO A 48 8.03 10.42 -15.09
C PRO A 48 8.55 9.05 -15.51
N ALA A 49 8.95 8.88 -16.78
CA ALA A 49 9.40 7.59 -17.28
C ALA A 49 10.65 7.05 -16.53
N ALA A 50 11.68 7.87 -16.36
CA ALA A 50 12.92 7.44 -15.71
C ALA A 50 12.70 7.14 -14.22
N THR A 51 11.93 8.00 -13.53
CA THR A 51 11.61 7.83 -12.11
C THR A 51 10.75 6.59 -11.90
N THR A 52 9.76 6.33 -12.76
CA THR A 52 8.94 5.12 -12.68
C THR A 52 9.76 3.86 -12.92
N VAL A 53 10.70 3.84 -13.87
CA VAL A 53 11.64 2.72 -14.04
C VAL A 53 12.42 2.48 -12.75
N PHE A 54 12.99 3.53 -12.16
CA PHE A 54 13.77 3.43 -10.92
C PHE A 54 12.93 2.90 -9.74
N LEU A 55 11.73 3.44 -9.54
CA LEU A 55 10.83 3.00 -8.47
C LEU A 55 10.39 1.54 -8.66
N VAL A 56 10.12 1.12 -9.89
CA VAL A 56 9.78 -0.26 -10.20
C VAL A 56 10.97 -1.19 -9.98
N GLN A 57 12.20 -0.77 -10.26
CA GLN A 57 13.39 -1.55 -9.91
C GLN A 57 13.52 -1.73 -8.39
N ILE A 58 13.32 -0.67 -7.61
CA ILE A 58 13.28 -0.76 -6.15
C ILE A 58 12.22 -1.76 -5.70
N LEU A 59 11.01 -1.69 -6.26
CA LEU A 59 9.94 -2.66 -6.00
C LEU A 59 10.39 -4.10 -6.31
N GLY A 60 11.07 -4.31 -7.43
CA GLY A 60 11.63 -5.62 -7.80
C GLY A 60 12.62 -6.16 -6.77
N ILE A 61 13.49 -5.31 -6.22
CA ILE A 61 14.42 -5.69 -5.14
C ILE A 61 13.64 -6.08 -3.88
N PHE A 62 12.60 -5.31 -3.51
CA PHE A 62 11.77 -5.63 -2.36
C PHE A 62 11.00 -6.95 -2.53
N TRP A 63 10.47 -7.22 -3.72
CA TRP A 63 9.83 -8.51 -4.02
C TRP A 63 10.82 -9.68 -3.99
N LEU A 64 12.05 -9.50 -4.47
CA LEU A 64 13.09 -10.51 -4.28
C LEU A 64 13.36 -10.79 -2.80
N ALA A 65 13.53 -9.74 -2.00
CA ALA A 65 13.80 -9.87 -0.57
C ALA A 65 12.63 -10.54 0.16
N GLU A 66 11.40 -10.11 -0.10
CA GLU A 66 10.18 -10.71 0.46
C GLU A 66 10.07 -12.18 0.06
N GLY A 67 10.31 -12.50 -1.21
CA GLY A 67 10.21 -13.87 -1.70
C GLY A 67 11.25 -14.81 -1.07
N ILE A 68 12.50 -14.34 -0.92
CA ILE A 68 13.56 -15.08 -0.21
C ILE A 68 13.17 -15.31 1.26
N LEU A 69 12.72 -14.27 1.96
CA LEU A 69 12.27 -14.37 3.35
C LEU A 69 11.07 -15.31 3.50
N SER A 70 10.14 -15.30 2.55
CA SER A 70 8.95 -16.16 2.53
C SER A 70 9.31 -17.63 2.34
N VAL A 71 10.25 -17.94 1.42
CA VAL A 71 10.79 -19.30 1.24
C VAL A 71 11.53 -19.77 2.48
N ILE A 72 12.41 -18.95 3.06
CA ILE A 72 13.11 -19.28 4.32
C ILE A 72 12.09 -19.53 5.45
N GLY A 73 11.09 -18.65 5.57
CA GLY A 73 10.02 -18.78 6.56
C GLY A 73 9.16 -20.04 6.38
N ALA A 74 9.03 -20.55 5.15
CA ALA A 74 8.36 -21.82 4.88
C ALA A 74 9.18 -23.04 5.35
N LEU A 75 10.51 -22.94 5.32
CA LEU A 75 11.42 -23.98 5.80
C LEU A 75 11.45 -24.01 7.33
N ILE A 76 11.53 -22.85 7.97
CA ILE A 76 11.64 -22.71 9.44
C ILE A 76 10.32 -22.99 10.14
N PHE A 77 9.21 -22.41 9.67
CA PHE A 77 7.92 -22.48 10.36
C PHE A 77 6.97 -23.46 9.66
N SER A 78 6.37 -24.38 10.42
CA SER A 78 5.47 -25.42 9.90
C SER A 78 4.10 -24.90 9.43
N GLY A 79 3.67 -23.73 9.90
CA GLY A 79 2.38 -23.14 9.52
C GLY A 79 2.35 -22.61 8.08
N ASN A 80 1.37 -23.05 7.29
CA ASN A 80 1.06 -22.63 5.92
C ASN A 80 2.24 -22.73 4.93
N ARG A 81 3.07 -23.78 5.06
CA ARG A 81 4.27 -23.99 4.22
C ARG A 81 3.99 -23.90 2.71
N VAL A 82 2.91 -24.50 2.22
CA VAL A 82 2.55 -24.46 0.78
C VAL A 82 2.29 -23.04 0.30
N TRP A 83 1.51 -22.27 1.05
CA TRP A 83 1.20 -20.88 0.71
C TRP A 83 2.44 -19.99 0.73
N LYS A 84 3.30 -20.16 1.74
CA LYS A 84 4.56 -19.41 1.85
C LYS A 84 5.54 -19.73 0.72
N LEU A 85 5.67 -21.02 0.35
CA LEU A 85 6.48 -21.40 -0.80
C LEU A 85 5.92 -20.83 -2.10
N LEU A 86 4.61 -20.92 -2.30
CA LEU A 86 3.96 -20.40 -3.51
C LEU A 86 4.13 -18.89 -3.63
N SER A 87 3.82 -18.13 -2.57
CA SER A 87 4.01 -16.67 -2.57
C SER A 87 5.48 -16.30 -2.74
N GLY A 88 6.37 -17.01 -2.05
CA GLY A 88 7.80 -16.72 -2.10
C GLY A 88 8.40 -16.95 -3.49
N ILE A 89 8.09 -18.08 -4.11
CA ILE A 89 8.54 -18.39 -5.48
C ILE A 89 7.96 -17.37 -6.47
N LEU A 90 6.68 -17.04 -6.36
CA LEU A 90 6.04 -16.08 -7.26
C LEU A 90 6.65 -14.68 -7.13
N SER A 91 6.95 -14.26 -5.90
CA SER A 91 7.59 -12.99 -5.59
C SER A 91 9.03 -12.93 -6.10
N ILE A 92 9.80 -14.02 -5.95
CA ILE A 92 11.15 -14.14 -6.54
C ILE A 92 11.08 -14.01 -8.06
N ILE A 93 10.20 -14.77 -8.72
CA ILE A 93 10.05 -14.72 -10.18
C ILE A 93 9.71 -13.30 -10.62
N ALA A 94 8.75 -12.66 -9.95
CA ALA A 94 8.33 -11.32 -10.29
C ALA A 94 9.46 -10.30 -10.10
N GLY A 95 10.22 -10.38 -9.00
CA GLY A 95 11.39 -9.53 -8.76
C GLY A 95 12.49 -9.75 -9.80
N VAL A 96 12.81 -11.00 -10.17
CA VAL A 96 13.82 -11.30 -11.21
C VAL A 96 13.39 -10.74 -12.56
N VAL A 97 12.11 -10.91 -12.94
CA VAL A 97 11.57 -10.39 -14.20
C VAL A 97 11.67 -8.87 -14.24
N ILE A 98 11.32 -8.19 -13.15
CA ILE A 98 11.40 -6.73 -13.05
C ILE A 98 12.84 -6.23 -13.28
N LEU A 99 13.82 -6.88 -12.63
CA LEU A 99 15.22 -6.47 -12.72
C LEU A 99 15.87 -6.84 -14.05
N THR A 100 15.44 -7.94 -14.67
CA THR A 100 15.96 -8.38 -15.98
C THR A 100 15.45 -7.49 -17.11
N TYR A 101 14.20 -7.02 -17.02
CA TYR A 101 13.55 -6.22 -18.07
C TYR A 101 13.13 -4.84 -17.56
N PRO A 102 14.07 -3.96 -17.17
CA PRO A 102 13.75 -2.69 -16.50
C PRO A 102 12.97 -1.70 -17.37
N ILE A 103 13.03 -1.83 -18.70
CA ILE A 103 12.31 -0.95 -19.63
C ILE A 103 10.85 -1.39 -19.82
N TYR A 104 10.59 -2.71 -19.83
CA TYR A 104 9.25 -3.26 -20.07
C TYR A 104 8.46 -3.51 -18.78
N SER A 105 9.15 -3.82 -17.68
CA SER A 105 8.52 -4.12 -16.40
C SER A 105 7.63 -3.00 -15.85
N PRO A 106 7.96 -1.69 -16.00
CA PRO A 106 7.09 -0.65 -15.48
C PRO A 106 5.75 -0.55 -16.21
N PHE A 107 5.73 -0.82 -17.51
CA PHE A 107 4.48 -0.87 -18.29
C PHE A 107 3.55 -1.97 -17.77
N ILE A 108 4.11 -3.16 -17.47
CA ILE A 108 3.35 -4.29 -16.95
C ILE A 108 2.81 -3.95 -15.55
N VAL A 109 3.67 -3.47 -14.65
CA VAL A 109 3.29 -3.14 -13.27
C VAL A 109 2.22 -2.06 -13.22
N LEU A 110 2.39 -0.96 -13.97
CA LEU A 110 1.38 0.11 -14.03
C LEU A 110 0.08 -0.38 -14.67
N THR A 111 0.13 -1.22 -15.71
CA THR A 111 -1.07 -1.78 -16.33
C THR A 111 -1.85 -2.63 -15.34
N LEU A 112 -1.18 -3.50 -14.58
CA LEU A 112 -1.82 -4.29 -13.52
C LEU A 112 -2.46 -3.37 -12.47
N PHE A 113 -1.77 -2.30 -12.09
CA PHE A 113 -2.29 -1.33 -11.13
C PHE A 113 -3.54 -0.60 -11.65
N ILE A 114 -3.58 -0.27 -12.94
CA ILE A 114 -4.74 0.37 -13.59
C ILE A 114 -5.92 -0.58 -13.66
N ILE A 115 -5.68 -1.85 -14.00
CA ILE A 115 -6.74 -2.86 -14.01
C ILE A 115 -7.33 -2.99 -12.59
N PHE A 116 -6.47 -3.04 -11.57
CA PHE A 116 -6.90 -3.08 -10.18
C PHE A 116 -7.74 -1.86 -9.80
N ILE A 117 -7.26 -0.64 -10.07
CA ILE A 117 -8.00 0.60 -9.80
C ILE A 117 -9.31 0.65 -10.59
N GLY A 118 -9.31 0.26 -11.86
CA GLY A 118 -10.47 0.30 -12.73
C GLY A 118 -11.58 -0.64 -12.25
N VAL A 119 -11.23 -1.87 -11.89
CA VAL A 119 -12.17 -2.84 -11.29
C VAL A 119 -12.68 -2.31 -9.95
N TRP A 120 -11.79 -1.81 -9.09
CA TRP A 120 -12.18 -1.23 -7.80
C TRP A 120 -13.12 -0.03 -7.96
N ALA A 121 -12.86 0.85 -8.93
CA ALA A 121 -13.69 2.00 -9.25
C ALA A 121 -15.08 1.59 -9.75
N ILE A 122 -15.18 0.56 -10.59
CA ILE A 122 -16.48 0.02 -11.03
C ILE A 122 -17.27 -0.51 -9.84
N ILE A 123 -16.65 -1.36 -8.99
CA ILE A 123 -17.32 -1.92 -7.81
C ILE A 123 -17.83 -0.79 -6.89
N ASN A 124 -16.97 0.19 -6.58
CA ASN A 124 -17.36 1.34 -5.74
C ASN A 124 -18.43 2.22 -6.40
N GLY A 125 -18.37 2.40 -7.71
CA GLY A 125 -19.37 3.14 -8.48
C GLY A 125 -20.74 2.48 -8.36
N VAL A 126 -20.81 1.17 -8.55
CA VAL A 126 -22.05 0.37 -8.38
C VAL A 126 -22.57 0.48 -6.95
N VAL A 127 -21.72 0.30 -5.94
CA VAL A 127 -22.13 0.44 -4.53
C VAL A 127 -22.72 1.82 -4.25
N LYS A 128 -22.07 2.90 -4.71
CA LYS A 128 -22.57 4.28 -4.54
C LYS A 128 -23.91 4.51 -5.24
N ILE A 129 -24.10 3.97 -6.44
CA ILE A 129 -25.39 4.04 -7.15
C ILE A 129 -26.48 3.34 -6.35
N VAL A 130 -26.21 2.13 -5.83
CA VAL A 130 -27.17 1.40 -4.98
C VAL A 130 -27.49 2.19 -3.71
N LEU A 131 -26.50 2.81 -3.07
CA LEU A 131 -26.71 3.66 -1.89
C LEU A 131 -27.56 4.90 -2.20
N ALA A 132 -27.36 5.52 -3.36
CA ALA A 132 -28.17 6.66 -3.79
C ALA A 132 -29.64 6.28 -3.96
N LEU A 133 -29.92 5.10 -4.53
CA LEU A 133 -31.28 4.55 -4.66
C LEU A 133 -31.91 4.20 -3.30
N LYS A 134 -31.11 3.88 -2.28
CA LYS A 134 -31.54 3.60 -0.91
C LYS A 134 -31.73 4.86 -0.04
N GLY A 135 -31.63 6.06 -0.62
CA GLY A 135 -31.84 7.32 0.11
C GLY A 135 -30.57 8.09 0.47
N GLY A 136 -29.39 7.69 -0.04
CA GLY A 136 -28.13 8.42 0.16
C GLY A 136 -28.05 9.79 -0.53
N GLY A 137 -29.05 10.16 -1.33
CA GLY A 137 -29.13 11.43 -2.03
C GLY A 137 -28.54 11.38 -3.44
N TRP A 138 -29.03 12.30 -4.29
CA TRP A 138 -28.70 12.40 -5.70
C TRP A 138 -27.21 12.67 -5.95
N GLY A 139 -26.55 13.42 -5.06
CA GLY A 139 -25.11 13.67 -5.14
C GLY A 139 -24.26 12.40 -5.10
N ILE A 140 -24.61 11.43 -4.25
CA ILE A 140 -23.90 10.14 -4.18
C ILE A 140 -24.10 9.34 -5.48
N GLY A 141 -25.30 9.42 -6.07
CA GLY A 141 -25.60 8.76 -7.34
C GLY A 141 -24.74 9.29 -8.48
N ILE A 142 -24.61 10.62 -8.60
CA ILE A 142 -23.76 11.27 -9.61
C ILE A 142 -22.30 10.85 -9.42
N ILE A 143 -21.79 10.90 -8.19
CA ILE A 143 -20.42 10.45 -7.90
C ILE A 143 -20.25 8.97 -8.25
N GLY A 144 -21.26 8.13 -7.98
CA GLY A 144 -21.24 6.71 -8.32
C GLY A 144 -21.13 6.47 -9.82
N VAL A 145 -21.96 7.15 -10.61
CA VAL A 145 -21.92 7.08 -12.08
C VAL A 145 -20.58 7.58 -12.62
N LEU A 146 -20.08 8.73 -12.15
CA LEU A 146 -18.77 9.26 -12.55
C LEU A 146 -17.64 8.28 -12.20
N THR A 147 -17.66 7.69 -11.00
CA THR A 147 -16.65 6.69 -10.58
C THR A 147 -16.70 5.45 -11.47
N MET A 148 -17.90 4.96 -11.80
CA MET A 148 -18.08 3.79 -12.66
C MET A 148 -17.59 4.06 -14.09
N ILE A 149 -17.92 5.22 -14.65
CA ILE A 149 -17.45 5.65 -15.98
C ILE A 149 -15.93 5.76 -16.00
N LEU A 150 -15.33 6.37 -14.97
CA LEU A 150 -13.88 6.49 -14.84
C LEU A 150 -13.22 5.10 -14.78
N GLY A 151 -13.79 4.17 -14.00
CA GLY A 151 -13.33 2.79 -13.97
C GLY A 151 -13.38 2.11 -15.33
N LEU A 152 -14.48 2.25 -16.06
CA LEU A 152 -14.64 1.70 -17.41
C LEU A 152 -13.65 2.33 -18.41
N LEU A 153 -13.42 3.64 -18.31
CA LEU A 153 -12.45 4.35 -19.14
C LEU A 153 -11.03 3.84 -18.90
N LEU A 154 -10.65 3.64 -17.63
CA LEU A 154 -9.34 3.08 -17.28
C LEU A 154 -9.14 1.65 -17.82
N LEU A 155 -10.18 0.81 -17.79
CA LEU A 155 -10.08 -0.56 -18.29
C LEU A 155 -10.04 -0.63 -19.82
N THR A 156 -10.79 0.23 -20.50
CA THR A 156 -10.83 0.25 -21.98
C THR A 156 -9.62 0.95 -22.58
N ASN A 157 -9.08 1.96 -21.90
CA ASN A 157 -7.90 2.71 -22.33
C ASN A 157 -6.83 2.72 -21.25
N SER A 158 -6.29 1.53 -20.98
CA SER A 158 -5.23 1.33 -19.99
C SER A 158 -3.97 2.14 -20.32
N LEU A 159 -3.70 2.39 -21.60
CA LEU A 159 -2.52 3.12 -22.06
C LEU A 159 -2.49 4.57 -21.53
N VAL A 160 -3.65 5.24 -21.54
CA VAL A 160 -3.80 6.58 -20.95
C VAL A 160 -3.52 6.51 -19.45
N GLY A 161 -4.05 5.52 -18.74
CA GLY A 161 -3.77 5.33 -17.32
C GLY A 161 -2.27 5.18 -17.03
N VAL A 162 -1.54 4.40 -17.84
CA VAL A 162 -0.09 4.14 -17.63
C VAL A 162 0.69 5.43 -17.77
N LEU A 163 0.31 6.26 -18.75
CA LEU A 163 0.93 7.55 -18.94
C LEU A 163 0.63 8.47 -17.76
N PHE A 164 -0.64 8.66 -17.36
CA PHE A 164 -1.00 9.65 -16.34
C PHE A 164 -0.62 9.27 -14.90
N LEU A 165 -0.52 7.98 -14.58
CA LEU A 165 -0.26 7.50 -13.22
C LEU A 165 0.96 8.11 -12.54
N PRO A 166 2.15 8.17 -13.16
CA PRO A 166 3.33 8.84 -12.60
C PRO A 166 3.04 10.26 -12.12
N TRP A 167 2.31 11.06 -12.90
CA TRP A 167 1.97 12.43 -12.50
C TRP A 167 1.01 12.47 -11.32
N ILE A 168 0.01 11.61 -11.31
CA ILE A 168 -0.96 11.49 -10.20
C ILE A 168 -0.21 11.11 -8.92
N PHE A 169 0.61 10.07 -8.97
CA PHE A 169 1.44 9.64 -7.84
C PHE A 169 2.42 10.72 -7.39
N GLY A 170 3.05 11.43 -8.33
CA GLY A 170 3.98 12.51 -8.01
C GLY A 170 3.30 13.63 -7.23
N PHE A 171 2.10 14.03 -7.66
CA PHE A 171 1.28 15.02 -6.96
C PHE A 171 0.90 14.55 -5.55
N PHE A 172 0.41 13.32 -5.39
CA PHE A 172 0.04 12.79 -4.08
C PHE A 172 1.24 12.63 -3.14
N LEU A 173 2.41 12.25 -3.65
CA LEU A 173 3.64 12.15 -2.86
C LEU A 173 4.11 13.51 -2.37
N ILE A 174 4.00 14.57 -3.18
CA ILE A 174 4.33 15.92 -2.74
C ILE A 174 3.37 16.38 -1.65
N LEU A 175 2.05 16.22 -1.84
CA LEU A 175 1.06 16.61 -0.83
C LEU A 175 1.23 15.83 0.47
N GLY A 176 1.38 14.51 0.39
CA GLY A 176 1.61 13.64 1.53
C GLY A 176 2.93 13.97 2.24
N GLY A 177 3.99 14.24 1.49
CA GLY A 177 5.29 14.61 2.04
C GLY A 177 5.27 15.96 2.75
N ILE A 178 4.57 16.96 2.20
CA ILE A 178 4.34 18.24 2.89
C ILE A 178 3.57 18.01 4.20
N GLY A 179 2.53 17.18 4.15
CA GLY A 179 1.78 16.78 5.35
C GLY A 179 2.68 16.14 6.40
N SER A 180 3.53 15.18 5.99
CA SER A 180 4.47 14.49 6.87
C SER A 180 5.48 15.44 7.52
N LEU A 181 6.00 16.42 6.76
CA LEU A 181 6.88 17.45 7.32
C LEU A 181 6.20 18.25 8.43
N ILE A 182 4.95 18.67 8.23
CA ILE A 182 4.19 19.42 9.23
C ILE A 182 3.94 18.57 10.47
N TRP A 183 3.53 17.31 10.29
CA TRP A 183 3.27 16.38 11.39
C TRP A 183 4.54 16.01 12.17
N GLY A 184 5.63 15.72 11.49
CA GLY A 184 6.91 15.40 12.13
C GLY A 184 7.46 16.57 12.95
N LEU A 185 7.30 17.81 12.49
CA LEU A 185 7.67 19.00 13.27
C LEU A 185 6.76 19.18 14.49
N LYS A 186 5.47 18.89 14.36
CA LYS A 186 4.53 18.93 15.48
C LYS A 186 4.85 17.89 16.55
N MET A 187 5.30 16.69 16.18
CA MET A 187 5.69 15.64 17.13
C MET A 187 6.94 15.98 17.95
N ARG A 188 7.78 16.91 17.46
CA ARG A 188 8.97 17.37 18.18
C ARG A 188 8.63 18.34 19.32
N THR A 189 7.51 19.06 19.21
CA THR A 189 7.11 20.15 20.12
C THR A 189 6.19 19.62 21.20
#